data_AF-A0A821ILJ0-F1
#
_entry.id   AF-A0A821ILJ0-F1
#
_cell.length_a   1.000
_cell.length_b   1.000
_cell.length_c   1.000
_cell.angle_alpha   90.00
_cell.angle_beta   90.00
_cell.angle_gamma   90.00
#
_symmetry.space_group_name_H-M   'P 1'
#
loop_
_entity.id
_entity.type
_entity.pdbx_description
1 polymer ?
#
loop_
_entity_poly.entity_id
_entity_poly.type
_entity_poly.pdbx_seq_one_letter_code
_entity_poly.pdbx_strand_id
1 'polypeptide(L)'
;NGTNWQHAAILCSLSRALGIPCRIVTIYNAACQTDGTENYDIHWDIKQRPLKQLNSDLICASHVWNECWMRRDDLSNGEHDWQIIDSTPVLMCDGIRRTGPCSVSFLKNSELGFRWDSPFVHSTINGNKAHWNVYPDGNMELLDVQENIVGSKIITRSLTNEFEIEDITENYKNLMKSSDRNGNFVKRPNNDVDFELKLSDDMKFGDNLTLQLHATNKSNETRTIATALSLCIISSSHQKLISCYDQPIQLSNLGAGKNENIPLKIRPEQYM
;
A
#
# COMPACT_ATOMS: atom_id res chain seq x y z
N ASN A 1 -20.02 14.19 -4.37
CA ASN A 1 -19.18 13.21 -3.65
C ASN A 1 -17.81 13.80 -3.45
N GLY A 2 -17.34 13.89 -2.20
CA GLY A 2 -16.01 14.40 -1.87
C GLY A 2 -14.94 13.30 -1.82
N THR A 3 -13.67 13.68 -1.83
CA THR A 3 -12.50 12.79 -1.62
C THR A 3 -12.22 12.58 -0.13
N ASN A 4 -11.38 11.60 0.23
CA ASN A 4 -11.01 11.33 1.63
C ASN A 4 -10.50 12.57 2.39
N TRP A 5 -9.59 13.35 1.80
CA TRP A 5 -9.04 14.56 2.42
C TRP A 5 -10.09 15.66 2.63
N GLN A 6 -11.13 15.73 1.79
CA GLN A 6 -12.23 16.67 1.97
C GLN A 6 -13.09 16.28 3.17
N HIS A 7 -13.41 14.99 3.31
CA HIS A 7 -14.13 14.46 4.46
C HIS A 7 -13.33 14.69 5.75
N ALA A 8 -12.03 14.40 5.72
CA ALA A 8 -11.15 14.60 6.87
C ALA A 8 -11.03 16.07 7.30
N ALA A 9 -10.99 17.00 6.35
CA ALA A 9 -10.96 18.44 6.64
C ALA A 9 -12.26 18.92 7.31
N ILE A 10 -13.41 18.46 6.83
CA ILE A 10 -14.73 18.79 7.42
C ILE A 10 -14.84 18.22 8.84
N LEU A 11 -14.49 16.93 9.02
CA LEU A 11 -14.56 16.28 10.33
C LEU A 11 -13.59 16.93 11.34
N CYS A 12 -12.37 17.29 10.91
CA CYS A 12 -11.42 18.01 11.75
C CYS A 12 -11.98 19.36 12.22
N SER A 13 -12.57 20.11 11.29
CA SER A 13 -13.18 21.42 11.58
C SER A 13 -14.33 21.31 12.57
N LEU A 14 -15.22 20.34 12.36
CA LEU A 14 -16.35 20.06 13.26
C LEU A 14 -15.87 19.66 14.65
N SER A 15 -14.92 18.72 14.74
CA SER A 15 -14.39 18.21 16.01
C SER A 15 -13.78 19.34 16.82
N ARG A 16 -12.94 20.18 16.19
CA ARG A 16 -12.32 21.35 16.85
C ARG A 16 -13.34 22.40 17.28
N ALA A 17 -14.38 22.64 16.48
CA ALA A 17 -15.46 23.57 16.83
C ALA A 17 -16.26 23.10 18.06
N LEU A 18 -16.37 21.78 18.25
CA LEU A 18 -17.00 21.16 19.42
C LEU A 18 -16.06 21.03 20.63
N GLY A 19 -14.80 21.48 20.52
CA GLY A 19 -13.81 21.41 21.59
C GLY A 19 -13.11 20.05 21.71
N ILE A 20 -13.23 19.17 20.71
CA ILE A 20 -12.53 17.89 20.66
C ILE A 20 -11.18 18.10 19.97
N PRO A 21 -10.04 17.84 20.65
CA PRO A 21 -8.74 17.93 19.99
C PRO A 21 -8.66 16.91 18.85
N CYS A 22 -8.36 17.40 17.65
CA CYS A 22 -8.37 16.58 16.44
C CYS A 22 -7.22 16.96 15.50
N ARG A 23 -6.62 15.96 14.85
CA ARG A 23 -5.63 16.13 13.77
C ARG A 23 -6.01 15.30 12.54
N ILE A 24 -5.48 15.72 11.39
CA ILE A 24 -5.61 15.01 10.12
C ILE A 24 -4.38 14.13 9.94
N VAL A 25 -4.58 12.90 9.52
CA VAL A 25 -3.51 11.92 9.31
C VAL A 25 -3.57 11.41 7.88
N THR A 26 -2.42 11.36 7.23
CA THR A 26 -2.26 10.77 5.90
C THR A 26 -1.46 9.49 6.02
N ILE A 27 -2.00 8.41 5.46
CA ILE A 27 -1.33 7.12 5.33
C ILE A 27 -1.00 6.86 3.87
N TYR A 28 0.23 6.45 3.59
CA TYR A 28 0.69 6.01 2.28
C TYR A 28 0.59 4.49 2.14
N ASN A 29 0.29 4.02 0.93
CA ASN A 29 -0.02 2.61 0.66
C ASN A 29 -1.10 2.07 1.61
N ALA A 30 -2.17 2.84 1.81
CA ALA A 30 -3.29 2.38 2.62
C ALA A 30 -4.01 1.26 1.89
N ALA A 31 -4.49 0.27 2.61
CA ALA A 31 -5.31 -0.76 1.98
C ALA A 31 -6.78 -0.37 2.01
N CYS A 32 -7.36 -0.26 0.81
CA CYS A 32 -8.72 0.25 0.63
C CYS A 32 -9.75 -0.88 0.57
N GLN A 33 -9.44 -2.09 0.10
CA GLN A 33 -10.39 -3.22 0.01
C GLN A 33 -9.65 -4.52 0.29
N THR A 34 -10.05 -5.23 1.35
CA THR A 34 -9.55 -6.57 1.67
C THR A 34 -10.68 -7.50 2.04
N ASP A 35 -10.41 -8.78 1.86
CA ASP A 35 -11.18 -9.89 2.42
C ASP A 35 -10.98 -10.09 3.93
N GLY A 36 -10.29 -9.15 4.59
CA GLY A 36 -9.92 -9.22 6.00
C GLY A 36 -8.60 -9.96 6.28
N THR A 37 -7.88 -10.41 5.25
CA THR A 37 -6.53 -10.95 5.39
C THR A 37 -5.46 -9.84 5.36
N GLU A 38 -4.29 -10.12 5.94
CA GLU A 38 -3.13 -9.22 5.90
C GLU A 38 -2.28 -9.39 4.63
N ASN A 39 -2.75 -10.15 3.64
CA ASN A 39 -2.06 -10.36 2.37
C ASN A 39 -2.89 -9.80 1.23
N TYR A 40 -2.22 -9.07 0.34
CA TYR A 40 -2.81 -8.41 -0.81
C TYR A 40 -2.31 -9.12 -2.05
N ASP A 41 -3.20 -9.83 -2.72
CA ASP A 41 -2.81 -10.70 -3.82
C ASP A 41 -2.91 -9.98 -5.17
N ILE A 42 -1.81 -9.98 -5.92
CA ILE A 42 -1.78 -9.55 -7.32
C ILE A 42 -1.51 -10.75 -8.20
N HIS A 43 -2.47 -11.03 -9.06
CA HIS A 43 -2.50 -12.13 -10.01
C HIS A 43 -2.05 -11.67 -11.39
N TRP A 44 -1.14 -12.45 -11.97
CA TRP A 44 -0.55 -12.26 -13.30
C TRP A 44 -0.89 -13.48 -14.16
N ASP A 45 -1.10 -13.27 -15.46
CA ASP A 45 -1.17 -14.40 -16.39
C ASP A 45 0.24 -14.89 -16.78
N ILE A 46 0.32 -16.02 -17.47
CA ILE A 46 1.59 -16.59 -17.98
C ILE A 46 2.36 -15.65 -18.93
N LYS A 47 1.75 -14.57 -19.41
CA LYS A 47 2.39 -13.53 -20.23
C LYS A 47 2.78 -12.30 -19.39
N GLN A 48 2.74 -12.41 -18.06
CA GLN A 48 3.04 -11.36 -17.10
C GLN A 48 2.12 -10.14 -17.21
N ARG A 49 0.86 -10.34 -17.59
CA ARG A 49 -0.16 -9.28 -17.62
C ARG A 49 -1.07 -9.38 -16.40
N PRO A 50 -1.50 -8.25 -15.81
CA PRO A 50 -2.37 -8.28 -14.63
C PRO A 50 -3.76 -8.83 -14.97
N LEU A 51 -4.24 -9.78 -14.17
CA LEU A 51 -5.56 -10.40 -14.30
C LEU A 51 -6.62 -9.53 -13.59
N LYS A 52 -7.21 -8.60 -14.35
CA LYS A 52 -8.17 -7.61 -13.82
C LYS A 52 -9.34 -8.20 -13.03
N GLN A 53 -9.78 -9.41 -13.38
CA GLN A 53 -10.90 -10.07 -12.69
C GLN A 53 -10.54 -10.63 -11.31
N LEU A 54 -9.27 -10.97 -11.09
CA LEU A 54 -8.75 -11.50 -9.83
C LEU A 54 -8.13 -10.39 -8.95
N ASN A 55 -7.72 -9.28 -9.56
CA ASN A 55 -7.08 -8.15 -8.87
C ASN A 55 -8.12 -7.10 -8.45
N SER A 56 -9.05 -7.51 -7.58
CA SER A 56 -10.02 -6.60 -6.96
C SER A 56 -9.45 -5.81 -5.78
N ASP A 57 -8.42 -6.36 -5.13
CA ASP A 57 -7.81 -5.72 -3.97
C ASP A 57 -6.98 -4.51 -4.40
N LEU A 58 -7.16 -3.41 -3.68
CA LEU A 58 -6.61 -2.12 -4.06
C LEU A 58 -5.89 -1.48 -2.89
N ILE A 59 -4.60 -1.22 -3.12
CA ILE A 59 -3.76 -0.41 -2.23
C ILE A 59 -3.79 1.01 -2.77
N CYS A 60 -4.28 1.95 -1.97
CA CYS A 60 -4.39 3.35 -2.30
C CYS A 60 -3.05 4.02 -2.05
N ALA A 61 -2.57 4.78 -3.04
CA ALA A 61 -1.33 5.52 -2.93
C ALA A 61 -1.29 6.37 -1.66
N SER A 62 -2.43 6.98 -1.31
CA SER A 62 -2.66 7.54 0.00
C SER A 62 -4.13 7.48 0.41
N HIS A 63 -4.38 7.48 1.72
CA HIS A 63 -5.68 7.70 2.33
C HIS A 63 -5.55 8.69 3.49
N VAL A 64 -6.63 9.40 3.82
CA VAL A 64 -6.61 10.47 4.82
C VAL A 64 -7.81 10.31 5.77
N TRP A 65 -7.53 10.25 7.08
CA TRP A 65 -8.55 10.19 8.14
C TRP A 65 -8.26 11.21 9.25
N ASN A 66 -9.02 11.13 10.34
CA ASN A 66 -8.84 11.94 11.53
C ASN A 66 -8.42 11.10 12.73
N GLU A 67 -7.66 11.73 13.62
CA GLU A 67 -7.54 11.26 15.00
C GLU A 67 -8.16 12.29 15.94
N CYS A 68 -8.97 11.82 16.88
CA CYS A 68 -9.56 12.62 17.94
C CYS A 68 -9.03 12.16 19.29
N TRP A 69 -8.57 13.10 20.13
CA TRP A 69 -8.07 12.79 21.46
C TRP A 69 -9.24 12.67 22.43
N MET A 70 -9.52 11.46 22.90
CA MET A 70 -10.57 11.21 23.88
C MET A 70 -10.28 9.95 24.70
N ARG A 71 -10.96 9.86 25.85
CA ARG A 71 -10.96 8.64 26.68
C ARG A 71 -12.02 7.68 26.18
N ARG A 72 -11.78 6.38 26.30
CA ARG A 72 -12.72 5.31 25.92
C ARG A 72 -13.28 4.58 27.13
N ASP A 73 -14.21 5.22 27.84
CA ASP A 73 -14.83 4.71 29.07
C ASP A 73 -15.59 3.40 28.88
N ASP A 74 -15.95 3.08 27.64
CA ASP A 74 -16.57 1.83 27.23
C ASP A 74 -15.58 0.64 27.19
N LEU A 75 -14.28 0.89 27.31
CA LEU A 75 -13.22 -0.14 27.34
C LEU A 75 -12.71 -0.30 28.78
N SER A 76 -12.38 -1.54 29.15
CA SER A 76 -12.00 -1.90 30.53
C SER A 76 -10.78 -1.14 31.07
N ASN A 77 -9.91 -0.65 30.18
CA ASN A 77 -8.73 0.18 30.47
C ASN A 77 -8.79 1.51 29.70
N GLY A 78 -9.95 2.17 29.67
CA GLY A 78 -10.16 3.42 28.92
C GLY A 78 -9.24 4.56 29.36
N GLU A 79 -8.04 4.63 28.82
CA GLU A 79 -7.14 5.78 28.94
C GLU A 79 -7.38 6.78 27.80
N HIS A 80 -6.84 7.99 27.98
CA HIS A 80 -6.82 8.97 26.89
C HIS A 80 -5.86 8.50 25.82
N ASP A 81 -6.36 8.38 24.59
CA ASP A 81 -5.55 8.00 23.44
C ASP A 81 -6.10 8.68 22.18
N TRP A 82 -5.29 8.72 21.12
CA TRP A 82 -5.76 9.09 19.80
C TRP A 82 -6.71 8.01 19.27
N GLN A 83 -7.91 8.45 18.89
CA GLN A 83 -8.92 7.60 18.29
C GLN A 83 -9.06 7.92 16.81
N ILE A 84 -8.81 6.93 15.95
CA ILE A 84 -9.02 7.03 14.51
C ILE A 84 -10.52 7.13 14.25
N ILE A 85 -10.91 8.12 13.47
CA ILE A 85 -12.26 8.32 12.95
C ILE A 85 -12.12 8.62 11.46
N ASP A 86 -12.72 7.78 10.63
CA ASP A 86 -12.79 8.01 9.19
C ASP A 86 -14.25 8.20 8.76
N SER A 87 -14.48 9.36 8.15
CA SER A 87 -15.79 9.76 7.60
C SER A 87 -15.87 9.54 6.09
N THR A 88 -14.81 9.02 5.47
CA THR A 88 -14.80 8.69 4.06
C THR A 88 -15.67 7.47 3.81
N PRO A 89 -16.64 7.54 2.88
CA PRO A 89 -17.57 6.45 2.63
C PRO A 89 -16.94 5.35 1.75
N VAL A 90 -15.78 4.79 2.15
CA VAL A 90 -14.99 3.87 1.29
C VAL A 90 -15.48 2.43 1.36
N LEU A 91 -15.91 1.91 2.53
CA LEU A 91 -16.62 0.63 2.66
C LEU A 91 -17.68 0.66 3.75
N MET A 92 -18.65 -0.25 3.61
CA MET A 92 -19.71 -0.45 4.59
C MET A 92 -19.16 -1.27 5.76
N CYS A 93 -19.10 -0.69 6.95
CA CYS A 93 -19.01 -1.44 8.19
C CYS A 93 -20.42 -1.55 8.79
N ASP A 94 -20.94 -2.77 9.01
CA ASP A 94 -22.28 -3.01 9.54
C ASP A 94 -23.43 -2.30 8.79
N GLY A 95 -23.28 -2.07 7.48
CA GLY A 95 -24.27 -1.35 6.66
C GLY A 95 -24.27 0.18 6.85
N ILE A 96 -23.34 0.74 7.64
CA ILE A 96 -23.13 2.17 7.84
C ILE A 96 -21.74 2.54 7.30
N ARG A 97 -21.66 3.65 6.54
CA ARG A 97 -20.40 4.11 5.95
C ARG A 97 -19.63 5.01 6.92
N ARG A 98 -19.02 4.41 7.94
CA ARG A 98 -18.15 5.08 8.92
C ARG A 98 -17.18 4.09 9.56
N THR A 99 -16.05 4.60 10.03
CA THR A 99 -15.04 3.81 10.75
C THR A 99 -14.64 4.53 12.04
N GLY A 100 -14.54 3.78 13.14
CA GLY A 100 -14.08 4.24 14.44
C GLY A 100 -15.20 4.68 15.41
N PRO A 101 -14.84 5.14 16.62
CA PRO A 101 -13.48 5.40 17.09
C PRO A 101 -12.66 4.12 17.33
N CYS A 102 -11.43 4.08 16.79
CA CYS A 102 -10.48 2.99 16.98
C CYS A 102 -9.19 3.51 17.64
N SER A 103 -8.75 2.88 18.74
CA SER A 103 -7.58 3.32 19.49
C SER A 103 -6.28 3.01 18.74
N VAL A 104 -5.42 4.01 18.59
CA VAL A 104 -4.12 3.88 17.94
C VAL A 104 -3.20 2.94 18.74
N SER A 105 -3.20 3.03 20.07
CA SER A 105 -2.40 2.15 20.92
C SER A 105 -2.82 0.68 20.82
N PHE A 106 -4.12 0.40 20.72
CA PHE A 106 -4.62 -0.97 20.55
C PHE A 106 -4.22 -1.55 19.20
N LEU A 107 -4.25 -0.74 18.13
CA LEU A 107 -3.77 -1.17 16.82
C LEU A 107 -2.28 -1.49 16.85
N LYS A 108 -1.47 -0.67 17.52
CA LYS A 108 -0.03 -0.91 17.67
C LYS A 108 0.29 -2.23 18.37
N ASN A 109 -0.54 -2.62 19.33
CA ASN A 109 -0.40 -3.86 20.08
C ASN A 109 -1.14 -5.04 19.43
N SER A 110 -1.76 -4.85 18.26
CA SER A 110 -2.61 -5.83 17.58
C SER A 110 -3.75 -6.37 18.47
N GLU A 111 -4.31 -5.52 19.33
CA GLU A 111 -5.45 -5.82 20.19
C GLU A 111 -6.78 -5.63 19.43
N LEU A 112 -7.07 -6.53 18.49
CA LEU A 112 -8.15 -6.36 17.50
C LEU A 112 -9.55 -6.73 17.99
N GLY A 113 -9.68 -7.24 19.22
CA GLY A 113 -10.95 -7.66 19.81
C GLY A 113 -11.84 -6.51 20.32
N PHE A 114 -11.31 -5.29 20.36
CA PHE A 114 -12.02 -4.14 20.90
C PHE A 114 -12.79 -3.37 19.83
N ARG A 115 -13.95 -2.85 20.21
CA ARG A 115 -14.73 -1.94 19.36
C ARG A 115 -14.01 -0.58 19.26
N TRP A 116 -14.07 0.15 18.15
CA TRP A 116 -14.82 -0.14 16.91
C TRP A 116 -13.85 -0.39 15.76
N ASP A 117 -14.22 -1.29 14.85
CA ASP A 117 -13.58 -1.49 13.54
C ASP A 117 -12.08 -1.84 13.54
N SER A 118 -11.56 -2.27 14.68
CA SER A 118 -10.12 -2.51 14.88
C SER A 118 -9.51 -3.50 13.88
N PRO A 119 -10.15 -4.64 13.55
CA PRO A 119 -9.62 -5.54 12.51
C PRO A 119 -9.52 -4.88 11.13
N PHE A 120 -10.53 -4.09 10.75
CA PHE A 120 -10.55 -3.39 9.48
C PHE A 120 -9.45 -2.32 9.41
N VAL A 121 -9.34 -1.47 10.43
CA VAL A 121 -8.30 -0.43 10.46
C VAL A 121 -6.91 -1.07 10.50
N HIS A 122 -6.74 -2.19 11.22
CA HIS A 122 -5.48 -2.92 11.25
C HIS A 122 -5.08 -3.44 9.87
N SER A 123 -6.00 -4.03 9.09
CA SER A 123 -5.68 -4.46 7.72
C SER A 123 -5.38 -3.27 6.82
N THR A 124 -6.02 -2.12 7.01
CA THR A 124 -5.71 -0.88 6.25
C THR A 124 -4.27 -0.38 6.44
N ILE A 125 -3.63 -0.67 7.58
CA ILE A 125 -2.29 -0.16 7.95
C ILE A 125 -1.18 -1.22 7.97
N ASN A 126 -1.56 -2.50 7.98
CA ASN A 126 -0.65 -3.64 8.02
C ASN A 126 -0.98 -4.63 6.91
N GLY A 127 0.07 -5.09 6.25
CA GLY A 127 -0.03 -6.19 5.31
C GLY A 127 1.08 -6.27 4.29
N ASN A 128 1.10 -7.41 3.63
CA ASN A 128 2.09 -7.78 2.62
C ASN A 128 1.45 -7.82 1.25
N LYS A 129 2.22 -7.56 0.21
CA LYS A 129 1.76 -7.70 -1.17
C LYS A 129 2.36 -8.95 -1.78
N ALA A 130 1.53 -9.93 -2.07
CA ALA A 130 1.92 -11.19 -2.68
C ALA A 130 1.62 -11.15 -4.19
N HIS A 131 2.57 -11.62 -5.00
CA HIS A 131 2.46 -11.70 -6.44
C HIS A 131 2.31 -13.16 -6.87
N TRP A 132 1.26 -13.48 -7.61
CA TRP A 132 0.90 -14.83 -8.03
C TRP A 132 0.85 -14.94 -9.55
N ASN A 133 1.44 -15.98 -10.10
CA ASN A 133 1.23 -16.38 -11.48
C ASN A 133 0.04 -17.33 -11.55
N VAL A 134 -0.87 -17.12 -12.49
CA VAL A 134 -2.06 -17.96 -12.69
C VAL A 134 -1.95 -18.66 -14.05
N TYR A 135 -1.93 -19.98 -14.00
CA TYR A 135 -1.83 -20.84 -15.17
C TYR A 135 -3.21 -21.07 -15.81
N PRO A 136 -3.28 -21.43 -17.12
CA PRO A 136 -4.56 -21.68 -17.80
C PRO A 136 -5.40 -22.81 -17.20
N ASP A 137 -4.78 -23.73 -16.46
CA ASP A 137 -5.43 -24.82 -15.73
C ASP A 137 -5.98 -24.40 -14.36
N GLY A 138 -5.77 -23.14 -13.96
CA GLY A 138 -6.19 -22.57 -12.68
C GLY A 138 -5.19 -22.74 -11.55
N ASN A 139 -4.06 -23.42 -11.77
CA ASN A 139 -3.00 -23.52 -10.77
C ASN A 139 -2.35 -22.15 -10.54
N MET A 140 -1.89 -21.91 -9.31
CA MET A 140 -1.24 -20.66 -8.91
C MET A 140 0.15 -20.93 -8.35
N GLU A 141 1.11 -20.09 -8.73
CA GLU A 141 2.49 -20.10 -8.22
C GLU A 141 2.81 -18.75 -7.59
N LEU A 142 3.35 -18.76 -6.37
CA LEU A 142 3.81 -17.54 -5.72
C LEU A 142 5.14 -17.09 -6.32
N LEU A 143 5.18 -15.85 -6.83
CA LEU A 143 6.35 -15.24 -7.45
C LEU A 143 7.18 -14.43 -6.44
N ASP A 144 6.51 -13.57 -5.67
CA ASP A 144 7.17 -12.65 -4.73
C ASP A 144 6.24 -12.25 -3.60
N VAL A 145 6.82 -11.87 -2.46
CA VAL A 145 6.11 -11.27 -1.34
C VAL A 145 6.87 -10.04 -0.88
N GLN A 146 6.21 -8.89 -1.01
CA GLN A 146 6.68 -7.63 -0.48
C GLN A 146 6.08 -7.45 0.91
N GLU A 147 6.92 -7.62 1.93
CA GLU A 147 6.48 -7.54 3.31
C GLU A 147 6.30 -6.08 3.75
N ASN A 148 5.31 -5.83 4.60
CA ASN A 148 5.10 -4.54 5.28
C ASN A 148 4.95 -3.32 4.36
N ILE A 149 4.44 -3.51 3.13
CA ILE A 149 4.32 -2.40 2.19
C ILE A 149 3.10 -1.53 2.47
N VAL A 150 2.09 -2.09 3.14
CA VAL A 150 0.86 -1.38 3.52
C VAL A 150 1.15 -0.47 4.70
N GLY A 151 0.60 0.75 4.66
CA GLY A 151 0.87 1.77 5.67
C GLY A 151 2.35 2.10 5.76
N SER A 152 3.04 2.20 4.63
CA SER A 152 4.50 2.38 4.55
C SER A 152 4.97 3.66 5.24
N LYS A 153 4.10 4.66 5.32
CA LYS A 153 4.34 5.91 6.03
C LYS A 153 3.02 6.52 6.50
N ILE A 154 2.97 6.95 7.76
CA ILE A 154 1.80 7.60 8.36
C ILE A 154 2.27 8.93 8.94
N ILE A 155 1.68 10.03 8.47
CA ILE A 155 2.14 11.37 8.77
C ILE A 155 1.01 12.29 9.24
N THR A 156 1.38 13.31 9.98
CA THR A 156 0.49 14.43 10.34
C THR A 156 1.28 15.74 10.30
N ARG A 157 0.58 16.88 10.35
CA ARG A 157 1.23 18.19 10.42
C ARG A 157 1.81 18.38 11.82
N SER A 158 3.05 18.89 11.90
CA SER A 158 3.71 19.20 13.16
C SER A 158 2.92 20.23 13.99
N LEU A 159 3.01 20.10 15.32
CA LEU A 159 2.44 21.06 16.27
C LEU A 159 3.32 22.32 16.43
N THR A 160 4.64 22.19 16.22
CA THR A 160 5.62 23.26 16.47
C THR A 160 5.90 24.13 15.24
N ASN A 161 5.72 23.58 14.04
CA ASN A 161 5.97 24.28 12.78
C ASN A 161 4.92 23.86 11.73
N GLU A 162 4.20 24.84 11.18
CA GLU A 162 3.15 24.57 10.20
C GLU A 162 3.65 24.06 8.85
N PHE A 163 4.94 24.25 8.55
CA PHE A 163 5.61 23.76 7.34
C PHE A 163 6.28 22.39 7.53
N GLU A 164 6.27 21.84 8.74
CA GLU A 164 6.85 20.54 9.04
C GLU A 164 5.80 19.44 9.11
N ILE A 165 6.23 18.26 8.68
CA ILE A 165 5.46 17.03 8.70
C ILE A 165 6.09 16.11 9.75
N GLU A 166 5.27 15.62 10.66
CA GLU A 166 5.64 14.63 11.66
C GLU A 166 5.32 13.23 11.14
N ASP A 167 6.30 12.33 11.21
CA ASP A 167 6.11 10.90 10.94
C ASP A 167 5.67 10.20 12.23
N ILE A 168 4.46 9.66 12.22
CA ILE A 168 3.82 8.99 13.35
C ILE A 168 3.64 7.49 13.10
N THR A 169 4.35 6.91 12.13
CA THR A 169 4.21 5.49 11.75
C THR A 169 4.44 4.55 12.94
N GLU A 170 5.43 4.85 13.78
CA GLU A 170 5.75 4.05 14.99
C GLU A 170 4.66 4.08 16.07
N ASN A 171 3.71 5.02 15.99
CA ASN A 171 2.56 5.06 16.90
C ASN A 171 1.51 4.02 16.51
N TYR A 172 1.46 3.62 15.24
CA TYR A 172 0.44 2.74 14.68
C TYR A 172 0.85 1.28 14.62
N LYS A 173 2.15 1.02 14.44
CA LYS A 173 2.68 -0.33 14.29
C LYS A 173 4.13 -0.41 14.72
N ASN A 174 4.51 -1.59 15.19
CA ASN A 174 5.90 -1.88 15.49
C ASN A 174 6.68 -2.07 14.17
N LEU A 175 7.68 -1.23 13.94
CA LEU A 175 8.60 -1.36 12.81
C LEU A 175 9.56 -2.54 13.05
N MET A 176 9.04 -3.77 13.10
CA MET A 176 9.89 -4.96 13.19
C MET A 176 10.58 -5.23 11.85
N LYS A 177 11.90 -5.44 11.92
CA LYS A 177 12.69 -6.05 10.84
C LYS A 177 12.21 -7.50 10.64
N SER A 178 12.30 -8.02 9.41
CA SER A 178 11.74 -9.31 8.97
C SER A 178 12.17 -10.56 9.77
N SER A 179 13.08 -10.45 10.75
CA SER A 179 13.65 -11.57 11.50
C SER A 179 12.77 -12.12 12.63
N ASP A 180 11.79 -11.37 13.14
CA ASP A 180 11.16 -11.69 14.43
C ASP A 180 9.75 -12.30 14.33
N ARG A 181 9.20 -12.48 13.12
CA ARG A 181 7.86 -13.07 12.95
C ARG A 181 7.96 -14.57 12.65
N ASN A 182 7.82 -15.39 13.70
CA ASN A 182 7.56 -16.84 13.61
C ASN A 182 6.11 -17.16 13.15
N GLY A 183 5.63 -16.50 12.10
CA GLY A 183 4.40 -16.89 11.41
C GLY A 183 4.71 -17.82 10.24
N ASN A 184 3.74 -18.62 9.80
CA ASN A 184 3.79 -19.43 8.58
C ASN A 184 3.85 -18.53 7.32
N PHE A 185 4.86 -17.67 7.21
CA PHE A 185 5.06 -16.84 6.04
C PHE A 185 5.66 -17.69 4.92
N VAL A 186 5.13 -17.49 3.72
CA VAL A 186 5.66 -18.15 2.53
C VAL A 186 7.07 -17.60 2.30
N LYS A 187 8.07 -18.46 2.42
CA LYS A 187 9.46 -18.07 2.20
C LYS A 187 9.60 -17.51 0.78
N ARG A 188 10.22 -16.33 0.67
CA ARG A 188 10.63 -15.79 -0.64
C ARG A 188 11.40 -16.87 -1.40
N PRO A 189 11.06 -17.13 -2.67
CA PRO A 189 11.84 -18.04 -3.49
C PRO A 189 13.29 -17.53 -3.58
N ASN A 190 14.25 -18.44 -3.46
CA ASN A 190 15.66 -18.10 -3.59
C ASN A 190 15.98 -17.87 -5.06
N ASN A 191 15.85 -16.62 -5.51
CA ASN A 191 16.01 -16.25 -6.91
C ASN A 191 17.49 -16.03 -7.26
N ASP A 192 17.90 -16.54 -8.42
CA ASP A 192 19.25 -16.34 -8.96
C ASP A 192 19.53 -14.89 -9.36
N VAL A 193 18.47 -14.13 -9.67
CA VAL A 193 18.56 -12.74 -10.15
C VAL A 193 17.66 -11.85 -9.30
N ASP A 194 18.22 -10.76 -8.79
CA ASP A 194 17.47 -9.68 -8.15
C ASP A 194 17.12 -8.59 -9.15
N PHE A 195 15.95 -7.97 -8.97
CA PHE A 195 15.45 -6.88 -9.79
C PHE A 195 15.09 -5.67 -8.94
N GLU A 196 15.50 -4.48 -9.36
CA GLU A 196 15.12 -3.21 -8.75
C GLU A 196 14.71 -2.22 -9.85
N LEU A 197 13.48 -1.71 -9.80
CA LEU A 197 12.98 -0.71 -10.75
C LEU A 197 13.19 0.69 -10.18
N LYS A 198 13.89 1.56 -10.90
CA LYS A 198 14.07 2.98 -10.57
C LYS A 198 13.34 3.87 -11.56
N LEU A 199 12.58 4.82 -11.04
CA LEU A 199 12.06 5.97 -11.79
C LEU A 199 13.06 7.11 -11.72
N SER A 200 13.09 7.94 -12.76
CA SER A 200 13.74 9.26 -12.67
C SER A 200 12.90 10.22 -11.81
N ASP A 201 13.55 10.92 -10.88
CA ASP A 201 12.88 11.74 -9.85
C ASP A 201 12.21 13.02 -10.40
N ASP A 202 12.68 13.55 -11.55
CA ASP A 202 12.29 14.89 -12.05
C ASP A 202 11.25 14.88 -13.19
N MET A 203 10.44 13.84 -13.29
CA MET A 203 9.48 13.69 -14.39
C MET A 203 8.22 14.53 -14.18
N LYS A 204 7.85 15.35 -15.18
CA LYS A 204 6.60 16.10 -15.20
C LYS A 204 5.56 15.44 -16.09
N PHE A 205 4.30 15.78 -15.85
CA PHE A 205 3.23 15.41 -16.76
C PHE A 205 3.52 15.96 -18.17
N GLY A 206 3.51 15.09 -19.18
CA GLY A 206 3.89 15.44 -20.54
C GLY A 206 5.32 15.04 -20.93
N ASP A 207 6.15 14.61 -19.97
CA ASP A 207 7.51 14.14 -20.26
C ASP A 207 7.53 12.65 -20.65
N ASN A 208 8.63 12.21 -21.26
CA ASN A 208 8.89 10.78 -21.40
C ASN A 208 9.15 10.17 -20.02
N LEU A 209 8.38 9.15 -19.64
CA LEU A 209 8.69 8.38 -18.44
C LEU A 209 9.91 7.50 -18.76
N THR A 210 11.01 7.73 -18.04
CA THR A 210 12.23 6.94 -18.18
C THR A 210 12.43 6.12 -16.91
N LEU A 211 12.46 4.80 -17.09
CA LEU A 211 12.59 3.81 -16.04
C LEU A 211 13.89 3.04 -16.27
N GLN A 212 14.53 2.60 -15.20
CA GLN A 212 15.67 1.68 -15.28
C GLN A 212 15.38 0.45 -14.42
N LEU A 213 15.32 -0.71 -15.06
CA LEU A 213 15.30 -1.98 -14.36
C LEU A 213 16.75 -2.43 -14.13
N HIS A 214 17.21 -2.40 -12.89
CA HIS A 214 18.49 -2.93 -12.47
C HIS A 214 18.34 -4.42 -12.18
N ALA A 215 19.04 -5.26 -12.94
CA ALA A 215 19.08 -6.70 -12.72
C ALA A 215 20.46 -7.10 -12.19
N THR A 216 20.50 -7.94 -11.15
CA THR A 216 21.73 -8.43 -10.50
C THR A 216 21.72 -9.95 -10.44
N ASN A 217 22.56 -10.62 -11.23
CA ASN A 217 22.69 -12.08 -11.22
C ASN A 217 23.64 -12.52 -10.10
N LYS A 218 23.10 -13.17 -9.08
CA LYS A 218 23.83 -13.71 -7.93
C LYS A 218 24.38 -15.12 -8.18
N SER A 219 23.95 -15.78 -9.25
CA SER A 219 24.38 -17.13 -9.58
C SER A 219 25.73 -17.14 -10.30
N ASN A 220 26.35 -18.32 -10.33
CA ASN A 220 27.61 -18.57 -11.03
C ASN A 220 27.40 -18.91 -12.51
N GLU A 221 26.18 -18.82 -13.02
CA GLU A 221 25.82 -19.17 -14.38
C GLU A 221 25.15 -17.99 -15.09
N THR A 222 25.26 -17.95 -16.42
CA THR A 222 24.50 -16.98 -17.22
C THR A 222 23.01 -17.31 -17.12
N ARG A 223 22.19 -16.27 -16.99
CA ARG A 223 20.73 -16.37 -16.97
C ARG A 223 20.14 -15.57 -18.14
N THR A 224 19.12 -16.12 -18.77
CA THR A 224 18.30 -15.38 -19.74
C THR A 224 17.15 -14.74 -18.98
N ILE A 225 17.01 -13.43 -19.10
CA ILE A 225 15.98 -12.64 -18.44
C ILE A 225 14.91 -12.28 -19.46
N ALA A 226 13.66 -12.59 -19.13
CA ALA A 226 12.49 -12.11 -19.86
C ALA A 226 11.86 -10.95 -19.10
N THR A 227 11.89 -9.76 -19.69
CA THR A 227 11.34 -8.54 -19.09
C THR A 227 10.04 -8.17 -19.78
N ALA A 228 8.97 -8.04 -19.00
CA ALA A 228 7.69 -7.46 -19.44
C ALA A 228 7.44 -6.17 -18.65
N LEU A 229 6.90 -5.15 -19.31
CA LEU A 229 6.50 -3.89 -18.66
C LEU A 229 5.04 -3.58 -18.97
N SER A 230 4.27 -3.36 -17.91
CA SER A 230 2.92 -2.82 -17.98
C SER A 230 2.86 -1.48 -17.24
N LEU A 231 2.46 -0.42 -17.94
CA LEU A 231 2.07 0.84 -17.33
C LEU A 231 0.55 0.86 -17.17
N CYS A 232 0.05 1.13 -15.97
CA CYS A 232 -1.37 1.23 -15.72
C CYS A 232 -1.73 2.60 -15.13
N ILE A 233 -2.70 3.28 -15.74
CA ILE A 233 -3.23 4.55 -15.25
C ILE A 233 -4.39 4.27 -14.30
N ILE A 234 -4.31 4.78 -13.09
CA ILE A 234 -5.30 4.55 -12.04
C ILE A 234 -5.86 5.89 -11.58
N SER A 235 -7.19 5.98 -11.47
CA SER A 235 -7.85 7.13 -10.86
C SER A 235 -7.57 7.15 -9.37
N SER A 236 -7.02 8.25 -8.84
CA SER A 236 -6.76 8.39 -7.40
C SER A 236 -8.05 8.42 -6.54
N SER A 237 -9.16 8.88 -7.11
CA SER A 237 -10.43 9.07 -6.37
C SER A 237 -11.26 7.80 -6.22
N HIS A 238 -11.14 6.85 -7.15
CA HIS A 238 -11.92 5.61 -7.15
C HIS A 238 -11.04 4.35 -7.26
N GLN A 239 -9.71 4.53 -7.28
CA GLN A 239 -8.72 3.48 -7.55
C GLN A 239 -9.05 2.62 -8.78
N LYS A 240 -9.80 3.20 -9.71
CA LYS A 240 -10.25 2.50 -10.90
C LYS A 240 -9.15 2.53 -11.93
N LEU A 241 -8.80 1.35 -12.43
CA LEU A 241 -7.94 1.22 -13.59
C LEU A 241 -8.60 1.87 -14.81
N ILE A 242 -7.94 2.86 -15.40
CA ILE A 242 -8.40 3.60 -16.58
C ILE A 242 -7.91 2.90 -17.85
N SER A 243 -6.61 2.67 -17.94
CA SER A 243 -5.96 2.02 -19.08
C SER A 243 -4.69 1.30 -18.62
N CYS A 244 -4.24 0.31 -19.38
CA CYS A 244 -2.89 -0.21 -19.28
C CYS A 244 -2.25 -0.24 -20.67
N TYR A 245 -0.95 0.00 -20.71
CA TYR A 245 -0.10 -0.14 -21.88
C TYR A 245 0.97 -1.19 -21.59
N ASP A 246 1.06 -2.21 -22.44
CA ASP A 246 2.00 -3.31 -22.30
C ASP A 246 3.09 -3.19 -23.37
N GLN A 247 4.35 -3.32 -22.96
CA GLN A 247 5.46 -3.51 -23.89
C GLN A 247 5.66 -5.00 -24.20
N PRO A 248 6.12 -5.35 -25.41
CA PRO A 248 6.51 -6.71 -25.72
C PRO A 248 7.62 -7.22 -24.80
N ILE A 249 7.61 -8.53 -24.53
CA ILE A 249 8.66 -9.17 -23.74
C ILE A 249 10.01 -8.97 -24.42
N GLN A 250 10.99 -8.48 -23.67
CA GLN A 250 12.37 -8.35 -24.10
C GLN A 250 13.22 -9.42 -23.44
N LEU A 251 14.07 -10.08 -24.25
CA LEU A 251 15.03 -11.07 -23.75
C LEU A 251 16.42 -10.44 -23.68
N SER A 252 17.07 -10.57 -22.53
CA SER A 252 18.49 -10.23 -22.37
C SER A 252 19.24 -11.37 -21.70
N ASN A 253 20.55 -11.45 -21.92
CA ASN A 253 21.40 -12.43 -21.27
C ASN A 253 22.24 -11.74 -20.22
N LEU A 254 22.03 -12.11 -18.95
CA LEU A 254 22.78 -11.59 -17.82
C LEU A 254 23.86 -12.59 -17.42
N GLY A 255 25.12 -12.21 -17.63
CA GLY A 255 26.26 -13.03 -17.26
C GLY A 255 26.30 -13.35 -15.75
N ALA A 256 26.99 -14.43 -15.40
CA ALA A 256 27.22 -14.82 -14.00
C ALA A 256 27.83 -13.66 -13.18
N GLY A 257 27.27 -13.37 -12.00
CA GLY A 257 27.78 -12.32 -11.12
C GLY A 257 27.68 -10.89 -11.69
N LYS A 258 26.93 -10.67 -12.78
CA LYS A 258 26.85 -9.36 -13.45
C LYS A 258 25.60 -8.58 -13.08
N ASN A 259 25.72 -7.26 -13.26
CA ASN A 259 24.62 -6.32 -13.16
C ASN A 259 24.36 -5.70 -14.53
N GLU A 260 23.09 -5.48 -14.86
CA GLU A 260 22.67 -4.83 -16.10
C GLU A 260 21.54 -3.85 -15.82
N ASN A 261 21.54 -2.73 -16.56
CA ASN A 261 20.48 -1.73 -16.49
C ASN A 261 19.69 -1.81 -17.79
N ILE A 262 18.42 -2.17 -17.69
CA ILE A 262 17.52 -2.27 -18.84
C ILE A 262 16.68 -0.98 -18.86
N PRO A 263 16.95 -0.05 -19.81
CA PRO A 263 16.20 1.19 -19.91
C PRO A 263 14.81 0.91 -20.49
N LEU A 264 13.77 1.39 -19.81
CA LEU A 264 12.40 1.33 -20.31
C LEU A 264 11.90 2.75 -20.49
N LYS A 265 11.34 3.04 -21.67
CA LYS A 265 10.85 4.38 -22.02
C LYS A 265 9.38 4.32 -22.38
N ILE A 266 8.59 5.21 -21.79
CA ILE A 266 7.18 5.39 -22.11
C ILE A 266 6.99 6.83 -22.57
N ARG A 267 6.36 6.99 -23.74
CA ARG A 267 6.13 8.29 -24.35
C ARG A 267 4.84 8.94 -23.84
N PRO A 268 4.79 10.27 -23.83
CA PRO A 268 3.60 11.08 -23.55
C PRO A 268 2.30 10.54 -24.17
N GLU A 269 2.33 10.16 -25.45
CA GLU A 269 1.14 9.72 -26.19
C GLU A 269 0.60 8.37 -25.73
N GLN A 270 1.34 7.64 -24.89
CA GLN A 270 0.95 6.32 -24.38
C GLN A 270 0.18 6.41 -23.06
N TYR A 271 0.26 7.57 -22.37
CA TYR A 271 -0.38 7.75 -21.07
C TYR A 271 -1.25 9.01 -20.94
N MET A 272 -1.27 9.87 -21.95
CA MET A 272 -2.19 11.01 -22.02
C MET A 272 -3.48 10.71 -22.79
#